data_AF-A0A7C4H3P1-F1
#
_entry.id   AF-A0A7C4H3P1-F1
#
_cell.length_a   1.000
_cell.length_b   1.000
_cell.length_c   1.000
_cell.angle_alpha   90.00
_cell.angle_beta   90.00
_cell.angle_gamma   90.00
#
_symmetry.space_group_name_H-M   'P 1'
#
loop_
_entity.id
_entity.type
_entity.pdbx_description
1 polymer ?
#
loop_
_entity_poly.entity_id
_entity_poly.type
_entity_poly.pdbx_seq_one_letter_code
_entity_poly.pdbx_strand_id
1 'polypeptide(L)'
;MSLGLSLEGTASELSALGFFGAPLLVQAMGSQTLDLSALSVLVRRREALAVGERYALPGGEFFVREKGEIAGVLCLIGEFRPADRPETLIDVALSLGDPVYFLPLLRVRERGRTTFEMVLVEYRRP
;
A
#
# COMPACT_ATOMS: atom_id res chain seq x y z
N MET A 1 13.74 9.47 -15.95
CA MET A 1 14.42 8.30 -15.35
C MET A 1 13.65 7.93 -14.09
N SER A 2 13.09 6.73 -14.03
CA SER A 2 12.55 6.19 -12.77
C SER A 2 13.68 5.49 -12.03
N LEU A 3 13.99 5.89 -10.80
CA LEU A 3 14.78 5.05 -9.90
C LEU A 3 13.87 3.90 -9.42
N GLY A 4 14.31 2.66 -9.62
CA GLY A 4 13.69 1.48 -9.03
C GLY A 4 14.63 0.89 -7.99
N LEU A 5 14.11 0.59 -6.80
CA LEU A 5 14.82 -0.13 -5.75
C LEU A 5 14.16 -1.51 -5.61
N SER A 6 14.95 -2.58 -5.78
CA SER A 6 14.51 -3.95 -5.47
C SER A 6 15.12 -4.36 -4.13
N LEU A 7 14.30 -4.99 -3.29
CA LEU A 7 14.69 -5.48 -1.97
C LEU A 7 14.31 -6.94 -1.86
N GLU A 8 15.27 -7.78 -1.51
CA GLU A 8 15.10 -9.21 -1.27
C GLU A 8 15.54 -9.52 0.16
N GLY A 9 14.81 -10.40 0.84
CA GLY A 9 15.09 -10.76 2.22
C GLY A 9 14.03 -11.70 2.78
N THR A 10 14.30 -12.23 3.96
CA THR A 10 13.34 -13.05 4.71
C THR A 10 12.13 -12.22 5.15
N ALA A 11 11.04 -12.91 5.46
CA ALA A 11 9.87 -12.32 6.09
C ALA A 11 10.23 -11.43 7.30
N SER A 12 11.12 -11.88 8.18
CA SER A 12 11.52 -11.10 9.35
C SER A 12 12.27 -9.82 8.96
N GLU A 13 13.18 -9.89 7.99
CA GLU A 13 13.97 -8.75 7.51
C GLU A 13 13.10 -7.72 6.79
N LEU A 14 12.15 -8.18 5.97
CA LEU A 14 11.26 -7.32 5.21
C LEU A 14 10.08 -6.82 6.03
N SER A 15 9.68 -7.49 7.11
CA SER A 15 8.59 -7.03 7.99
C SER A 15 8.94 -5.71 8.69
N ALA A 16 10.22 -5.46 9.00
CA ALA A 16 10.66 -4.17 9.54
C ALA A 16 10.50 -3.04 8.51
N LEU A 17 10.75 -3.34 7.23
CA LEU A 17 10.57 -2.42 6.10
C LEU A 17 9.10 -2.24 5.72
N GLY A 18 8.29 -3.28 5.86
CA GLY A 18 6.84 -3.19 5.79
C GLY A 18 6.32 -2.29 6.90
N PHE A 19 6.57 -2.64 8.17
CA PHE A 19 5.90 -2.12 9.39
C PHE A 19 6.33 -0.72 9.80
N PHE A 20 7.60 -0.38 9.61
CA PHE A 20 8.13 0.95 9.90
C PHE A 20 8.69 1.66 8.65
N GLY A 21 9.09 0.91 7.62
CA GLY A 21 9.83 1.44 6.49
C GLY A 21 9.00 2.03 5.35
N ALA A 22 7.76 1.59 5.09
CA ALA A 22 7.02 2.06 3.93
C ALA A 22 6.72 3.58 3.97
N PRO A 23 6.27 4.16 5.11
CA PRO A 23 6.14 5.61 5.24
C PRO A 23 7.50 6.34 5.21
N LEU A 24 8.55 5.75 5.81
CA LEU A 24 9.91 6.32 5.84
C LEU A 24 10.57 6.33 4.45
N LEU A 25 10.34 5.32 3.62
CA LEU A 25 10.86 5.21 2.24
C LEU A 25 10.16 6.20 1.30
N VAL A 26 8.84 6.36 1.45
CA VAL A 26 8.08 7.38 0.71
C VAL A 26 8.53 8.79 1.11
N GLN A 27 8.85 9.01 2.38
CA GLN A 27 9.44 10.27 2.85
C GLN A 27 10.88 10.50 2.34
N ALA A 28 11.72 9.46 2.32
CA ALA A 28 13.10 9.54 1.88
C ALA A 28 13.26 9.80 0.37
N MET A 29 12.27 9.41 -0.44
CA MET A 29 12.29 9.57 -1.90
C MET A 29 11.77 10.93 -2.42
N GLY A 30 11.47 11.89 -1.54
CA GLY A 30 11.18 13.27 -1.94
C GLY A 30 9.77 13.53 -2.47
N SER A 31 8.87 12.53 -2.47
CA SER A 31 7.44 12.79 -2.59
C SER A 31 6.96 13.42 -1.29
N GLN A 32 6.56 14.69 -1.33
CA GLN A 32 6.06 15.47 -0.19
C GLN A 32 5.22 14.59 0.74
N THR A 33 5.75 14.26 1.91
CA THR A 33 5.18 13.47 3.02
C THR A 33 3.72 13.07 2.78
N LEU A 34 3.51 11.97 2.06
CA LEU A 34 2.21 11.31 2.02
C LEU A 34 1.93 10.78 3.42
N ASP A 35 0.88 11.29 4.06
CA ASP A 35 0.48 10.79 5.37
C ASP A 35 -0.21 9.43 5.20
N LEU A 36 0.61 8.37 5.22
CA LEU A 36 0.14 6.99 5.14
C LEU A 36 -0.43 6.50 6.48
N SER A 37 -0.51 7.34 7.53
CA SER A 37 -1.14 6.96 8.79
C SER A 37 -2.61 6.55 8.61
N ALA A 38 -3.29 7.14 7.62
CA ALA A 38 -4.64 6.74 7.21
C ALA A 38 -4.69 5.27 6.72
N LEU A 39 -3.64 4.79 6.03
CA LEU A 39 -3.55 3.39 5.59
C LEU A 39 -3.33 2.44 6.77
N SER A 40 -2.64 2.87 7.83
CA SER A 40 -2.46 2.07 9.05
C SER A 40 -3.79 1.73 9.72
N VAL A 41 -4.79 2.62 9.63
CA VAL A 41 -6.15 2.34 10.12
C VAL A 41 -6.81 1.25 9.29
N LEU A 42 -6.67 1.30 7.95
CA LEU A 42 -7.19 0.28 7.05
C LEU A 42 -6.56 -1.09 7.31
N VAL A 43 -5.24 -1.14 7.50
CA VAL A 43 -4.52 -2.38 7.81
C VAL A 43 -5.10 -3.04 9.07
N ARG A 44 -5.39 -2.26 10.13
CA ARG A 44 -5.96 -2.78 11.38
C ARG A 44 -7.40 -3.27 11.23
N ARG A 45 -8.18 -2.69 10.32
CA ARG A 45 -9.62 -2.98 10.14
C ARG A 45 -9.94 -3.74 8.86
N ARG A 46 -8.92 -4.24 8.15
CA ARG A 46 -9.07 -4.82 6.81
C ARG A 46 -10.11 -5.94 6.71
N GLU A 47 -10.30 -6.72 7.77
CA GLU A 47 -11.32 -7.79 7.81
C GLU A 47 -12.77 -7.25 7.79
N ALA A 48 -12.98 -6.01 8.21
CA ALA A 48 -14.28 -5.35 8.20
C ALA A 48 -14.57 -4.57 6.90
N LEU A 49 -13.61 -4.53 5.97
CA LEU A 49 -13.76 -3.83 4.70
C LEU A 49 -14.46 -4.73 3.68
N ALA A 50 -15.43 -4.17 2.96
CA ALA A 50 -16.22 -4.87 1.95
C ALA A 50 -15.92 -4.33 0.55
N VAL A 51 -15.88 -5.24 -0.42
CA VAL A 51 -15.68 -4.91 -1.84
C VAL A 51 -16.85 -4.07 -2.35
N GLY A 52 -16.56 -3.01 -3.09
CA GLY A 52 -17.54 -2.07 -3.63
C GLY A 52 -17.88 -0.92 -2.68
N GLU A 53 -17.34 -0.91 -1.46
CA GLU A 53 -17.61 0.12 -0.46
C GLU A 53 -16.54 1.22 -0.42
N ARG A 54 -16.98 2.41 0.02
CA ARG A 54 -16.13 3.58 0.26
C ARG A 54 -16.04 3.87 1.76
N TYR A 55 -14.84 4.19 2.21
CA TYR A 55 -14.54 4.47 3.61
C TYR A 55 -13.88 5.83 3.71
N ALA A 56 -14.53 6.74 4.43
CA ALA A 56 -13.93 8.02 4.79
C ALA A 56 -12.79 7.78 5.79
N LEU A 57 -11.64 8.39 5.52
CA LEU A 57 -10.46 8.34 6.37
C LEU A 57 -9.96 9.77 6.64
N PRO A 58 -9.20 9.98 7.72
CA PRO A 58 -8.43 11.21 7.85
C PRO A 58 -7.59 11.45 6.59
N GLY A 59 -7.74 12.62 5.98
CA GLY A 59 -6.98 13.01 4.79
C GLY A 59 -7.47 12.45 3.46
N GLY A 60 -8.57 11.67 3.39
CA GLY A 60 -9.07 11.18 2.10
C GLY A 60 -10.18 10.13 2.18
N GLU A 61 -10.38 9.45 1.06
CA GLU A 61 -11.33 8.34 0.93
C GLU A 61 -10.63 7.10 0.40
N PHE A 62 -10.98 5.93 0.94
CA PHE A 62 -10.55 4.64 0.43
C PHE A 62 -11.72 3.90 -0.20
N PHE A 63 -11.57 3.49 -1.46
CA PHE A 63 -12.52 2.65 -2.17
C PHE A 63 -11.97 1.24 -2.31
N VAL A 64 -12.72 0.24 -1.84
CA VAL A 64 -12.34 -1.17 -1.97
C VAL A 64 -12.83 -1.66 -3.33
N ARG A 65 -11.90 -2.02 -4.21
CA ARG A 65 -12.23 -2.45 -5.57
C ARG A 65 -12.54 -3.94 -5.66
N GLU A 66 -11.68 -4.77 -5.10
CA GLU A 66 -11.74 -6.22 -5.29
C GLU A 66 -10.92 -6.97 -4.23
N LYS A 67 -11.10 -8.29 -4.20
CA LYS A 67 -10.16 -9.21 -3.57
C LYS A 67 -9.31 -9.84 -4.67
N GLY A 68 -8.01 -9.98 -4.44
CA GLY A 68 -7.09 -10.56 -5.41
C GLY A 68 -5.81 -11.05 -4.73
N GLU A 69 -4.91 -11.61 -5.52
CA GLU A 69 -3.61 -12.08 -5.01
C GLU A 69 -2.47 -11.22 -5.53
N ILE A 70 -1.52 -10.92 -4.65
CA ILE A 70 -0.23 -10.28 -5.00
C ILE A 70 0.87 -11.23 -4.53
N ALA A 71 1.64 -11.78 -5.48
CA ALA A 71 2.67 -12.79 -5.21
C ALA A 71 2.17 -13.97 -4.32
N GLY A 72 0.95 -14.46 -4.56
CA GLY A 72 0.35 -15.55 -3.78
C GLY A 72 -0.19 -15.15 -2.41
N VAL A 73 -0.16 -13.87 -2.05
CA VAL A 73 -0.77 -13.33 -0.82
C VAL A 73 -2.17 -12.82 -1.14
N LEU A 74 -3.19 -13.35 -0.47
CA LEU A 74 -4.57 -12.89 -0.59
C LEU A 74 -4.71 -11.47 -0.02
N CYS A 75 -5.22 -10.55 -0.82
CA CYS A 75 -5.32 -9.13 -0.52
C CYS A 75 -6.72 -8.55 -0.77
N LEU A 76 -7.05 -7.48 -0.04
CA LEU A 76 -8.04 -6.48 -0.44
C LEU A 76 -7.35 -5.39 -1.24
N ILE A 77 -7.76 -5.20 -2.48
CA ILE A 77 -7.18 -4.21 -3.39
C ILE A 77 -8.14 -3.03 -3.50
N GLY A 78 -7.59 -1.83 -3.38
CA GLY A 78 -8.37 -0.61 -3.41
C GLY A 78 -7.57 0.62 -3.79
N GLU A 79 -8.26 1.75 -3.75
CA GLU A 79 -7.74 3.05 -4.14
C GLU A 79 -7.94 4.04 -3.02
N PHE A 80 -6.87 4.70 -2.58
CA PHE A 80 -6.93 5.84 -1.68
C PHE A 80 -6.80 7.14 -2.48
N ARG A 81 -7.72 8.08 -2.23
CA ARG A 81 -7.76 9.41 -2.83
C ARG A 81 -7.52 10.45 -1.74
N PRO A 82 -6.34 11.08 -1.71
CA PRO A 82 -6.08 12.17 -0.78
C PRO A 82 -7.00 13.36 -1.06
N ALA A 83 -7.55 13.97 -0.01
CA ALA A 83 -8.44 15.12 -0.12
C ALA A 83 -7.70 16.41 -0.50
N ASP A 84 -6.42 16.52 -0.13
CA ASP A 84 -5.56 17.69 -0.37
C ASP A 84 -4.84 17.65 -1.72
N ARG A 85 -4.87 16.49 -2.42
CA ARG A 85 -4.18 16.25 -3.70
C ARG A 85 -5.09 15.52 -4.68
N PRO A 86 -6.09 16.19 -5.29
CA PRO A 86 -7.10 15.55 -6.12
C PRO A 86 -6.56 14.88 -7.39
N GLU A 87 -5.37 15.27 -7.85
CA GLU A 87 -4.66 14.63 -8.96
C GLU A 87 -3.83 13.40 -8.57
N THR A 88 -3.79 13.07 -7.28
CA THR A 88 -3.08 11.91 -6.73
C THR A 88 -4.04 10.75 -6.52
N LEU A 89 -3.62 9.56 -6.93
CA LEU A 89 -4.32 8.31 -6.70
C LEU A 89 -3.33 7.28 -6.16
N ILE A 90 -3.67 6.62 -5.07
CA ILE A 90 -2.80 5.63 -4.45
C ILE A 90 -3.47 4.26 -4.57
N ASP A 91 -2.87 3.36 -5.34
CA ASP A 91 -3.30 1.96 -5.36
C ASP A 91 -2.69 1.24 -4.16
N VAL A 92 -3.52 0.49 -3.45
CA VAL A 92 -3.16 -0.18 -2.22
C VAL A 92 -3.68 -1.62 -2.26
N ALA A 93 -2.82 -2.59 -1.95
CA ALA A 93 -3.25 -3.94 -1.60
C ALA A 93 -2.97 -4.18 -0.12
N LEU A 94 -3.99 -4.61 0.63
CA LEU A 94 -3.93 -4.94 2.05
C LEU A 94 -3.96 -6.46 2.21
N SER A 95 -2.89 -7.08 2.72
CA SER A 95 -2.85 -8.54 2.96
C SER A 95 -3.91 -8.95 3.98
N LEU A 96 -4.72 -9.97 3.68
CA LEU A 96 -5.75 -10.49 4.58
C LEU A 96 -5.23 -11.58 5.52
N GLY A 97 -4.24 -12.38 5.11
CA GLY A 97 -3.83 -13.58 5.85
C GLY A 97 -2.39 -13.56 6.40
N ASP A 98 -1.47 -12.88 5.72
CA ASP A 98 -0.04 -12.96 6.02
C ASP A 98 0.45 -11.63 6.66
N PRO A 99 0.74 -11.60 7.99
CA PRO A 99 1.00 -10.37 8.75
C PRO A 99 2.36 -9.72 8.44
N VAL A 100 3.24 -10.45 7.75
CA VAL A 100 4.58 -10.00 7.39
C VAL A 100 4.55 -8.88 6.34
N TYR A 101 3.60 -8.96 5.40
CA TYR A 101 3.47 -8.02 4.27
C TYR A 101 2.07 -7.44 4.25
N PHE A 102 1.78 -6.51 5.16
CA PHE A 102 0.44 -5.91 5.22
C PHE A 102 0.11 -4.99 4.03
N LEU A 103 1.12 -4.51 3.29
CA LEU A 103 0.99 -3.72 2.07
C LEU A 103 1.75 -4.36 0.89
N PRO A 104 1.27 -5.48 0.29
CA PRO A 104 1.93 -6.09 -0.87
C PRO A 104 1.97 -5.20 -2.12
N LEU A 105 1.14 -4.15 -2.19
CA LEU A 105 1.17 -3.13 -3.22
C LEU A 105 0.95 -1.76 -2.61
N LEU A 106 1.82 -0.83 -2.95
CA LEU A 106 1.65 0.60 -2.76
C LEU A 106 2.15 1.32 -4.01
N ARG A 107 1.25 1.90 -4.79
CA ARG A 107 1.60 2.65 -6.00
C ARG A 107 0.99 4.03 -5.95
N VAL A 108 1.83 5.06 -6.04
CA VAL A 108 1.39 6.45 -6.11
C VAL A 108 1.37 6.88 -7.57
N ARG A 109 0.21 7.37 -8.01
CA ARG A 109 0.00 7.92 -9.34
C ARG A 109 -0.36 9.39 -9.23
N GLU A 110 0.45 10.26 -9.81
CA GLU A 110 0.17 11.69 -9.91
C GLU A 110 -0.12 12.05 -11.37
N ARG A 111 -1.27 12.68 -11.62
CA ARG A 111 -1.71 13.05 -12.99
C ARG A 111 -1.64 11.88 -13.98
N GLY A 112 -1.97 10.69 -13.48
CA GLY A 112 -1.97 9.43 -14.24
C GLY A 112 -0.60 8.78 -14.45
N ARG A 113 0.50 9.35 -13.93
CA ARG A 113 1.84 8.78 -14.01
C ARG A 113 2.25 8.17 -12.68
N THR A 114 2.80 6.96 -12.69
CA THR A 114 3.39 6.35 -11.50
C THR A 114 4.63 7.13 -11.07
N THR A 115 4.60 7.72 -9.88
CA THR A 115 5.71 8.47 -9.29
C THR A 115 6.44 7.65 -8.22
N PHE A 116 5.75 6.68 -7.63
CA PHE A 116 6.32 5.72 -6.68
C PHE A 116 5.61 4.38 -6.81
N GLU A 117 6.36 3.30 -6.68
CA GLU A 117 5.82 1.94 -6.67
C GLU A 117 6.64 1.05 -5.74
N MET A 118 5.92 0.33 -4.88
CA MET A 118 6.43 -0.80 -4.12
C MET A 118 5.46 -1.96 -4.34
N VAL A 119 5.97 -3.09 -4.82
CA VAL A 119 5.18 -4.29 -5.12
C VAL A 119 5.93 -5.53 -4.66
N LEU A 120 5.23 -6.42 -3.96
CA LEU A 120 5.73 -7.76 -3.64
C LEU A 120 5.67 -8.60 -4.91
N VAL A 121 6.84 -9.00 -5.41
CA VAL A 121 6.96 -9.75 -6.68
C VAL A 121 7.01 -11.25 -6.48
N GLU A 122 7.55 -11.70 -5.35
CA GLU A 122 7.65 -13.11 -5.00
C GLU A 122 7.53 -13.28 -3.49
N TYR A 123 6.76 -14.28 -3.07
CA TYR A 123 6.68 -14.71 -1.68
C TYR A 123 6.62 -16.23 -1.64
N ARG A 124 7.60 -16.82 -0.93
CA ARG A 124 7.62 -18.25 -0.66
C ARG A 124 7.31 -18.45 0.82
N ARG A 125 6.21 -19.14 1.09
CA ARG A 125 5.91 -19.62 2.44
C ARG A 125 7.02 -20.61 2.86
N PRO A 126 7.51 -20.53 4.10
CA PRO A 126 8.43 -21.54 4.62
C PRO A 126 7.84 -22.95 4.59
#